data_AF-A0A9D1JIT2-F1
#
_entry.id   AF-A0A9D1JIT2-F1
#
_cell.length_a   1.000
_cell.length_b   1.000
_cell.length_c   1.000
_cell.angle_alpha   90.00
_cell.angle_beta   90.00
_cell.angle_gamma   90.00
#
_symmetry.space_group_name_H-M   'P 1'
#
loop_
_entity.id
_entity.type
_entity.pdbx_description
1 polymer ?
#
loop_
_entity_poly.entity_id
_entity_poly.type
_entity_poly.pdbx_seq_one_letter_code
_entity_poly.pdbx_strand_id
1 'polypeptide(L)'
;MEGMIKKARKGDGEAFTRLMQAHMQDMYKTAWAILRNDEDAADAVSDTILACWEKLYQLKQDRYFKTWMIRILINNCNAILQKKRGIADPGTSEEKERFLEIPYVEKGYQEAEWREVLNGIEEKYRLVLLLYYMLLPVNFCKK
;
A
#
# COMPACT_ATOMS: atom_id res chain seq x y z
N MET A 1 -17.83 1.83 -0.75
CA MET A 1 -16.79 1.00 -0.10
C MET A 1 -17.01 0.83 1.40
N GLU A 2 -17.39 1.87 2.17
CA GLU A 2 -17.56 1.78 3.64
C GLU A 2 -18.48 0.64 4.12
N GLY A 3 -19.57 0.36 3.40
CA GLY A 3 -20.45 -0.77 3.70
C GLY A 3 -19.78 -2.15 3.59
N MET A 4 -18.83 -2.32 2.67
CA MET A 4 -18.07 -3.56 2.52
C MET A 4 -17.04 -3.74 3.64
N ILE A 5 -16.40 -2.65 4.07
CA ILE A 5 -15.46 -2.65 5.20
C ILE A 5 -16.17 -3.09 6.50
N LYS A 6 -17.38 -2.57 6.75
CA LYS A 6 -18.19 -2.97 7.92
C LYS A 6 -18.59 -4.45 7.89
N LYS A 7 -18.90 -5.00 6.72
CA LYS A 7 -19.20 -6.43 6.55
C LYS A 7 -17.96 -7.29 6.73
N ALA A 8 -16.86 -6.92 6.08
CA ALA A 8 -15.58 -7.60 6.20
C ALA A 8 -15.08 -7.66 7.66
N ARG A 9 -15.24 -6.58 8.44
CA ARG A 9 -14.94 -6.58 9.89
C ARG A 9 -15.77 -7.58 10.70
N LYS A 10 -16.97 -7.93 10.23
CA LYS A 10 -17.84 -8.94 10.86
C LYS A 10 -17.50 -10.37 10.41
N GLY A 11 -16.42 -10.56 9.65
CA GLY A 11 -16.00 -11.88 9.16
C GLY A 11 -16.62 -12.28 7.81
N ASP A 12 -17.28 -11.35 7.11
CA ASP A 12 -17.77 -11.61 5.74
C ASP A 12 -16.59 -11.67 4.76
N GLY A 13 -16.14 -12.90 4.49
CA GLY A 13 -15.03 -13.17 3.58
C GLY A 13 -15.29 -12.71 2.15
N GLU A 14 -16.54 -12.80 1.67
CA GLU A 14 -16.87 -12.37 0.30
C GLU A 14 -16.79 -10.84 0.17
N ALA A 15 -17.28 -10.11 1.17
CA ALA A 15 -17.14 -8.66 1.23
C ALA A 15 -15.67 -8.23 1.26
N PHE A 16 -14.81 -8.97 1.98
CA PHE A 16 -13.39 -8.71 2.02
C PHE A 16 -12.70 -9.02 0.69
N THR A 17 -12.99 -10.16 0.06
CA THR A 17 -12.43 -10.52 -1.25
C THR A 17 -12.76 -9.45 -2.29
N ARG A 18 -14.01 -8.98 -2.36
CA ARG A 18 -14.42 -7.91 -3.27
C ARG A 18 -13.71 -6.59 -2.96
N LEU A 19 -13.53 -6.27 -1.68
CA LEU A 19 -12.80 -5.09 -1.24
C LEU A 19 -11.32 -5.15 -1.68
N MET A 20 -10.65 -6.30 -1.51
CA MET A 20 -9.25 -6.48 -1.93
C MET A 20 -9.12 -6.47 -3.45
N GLN A 21 -10.03 -7.13 -4.17
CA GLN A 21 -10.04 -7.14 -5.64
C GLN A 21 -10.12 -5.73 -6.23
N ALA A 22 -10.94 -4.85 -5.63
CA ALA A 22 -11.05 -3.45 -6.05
C ALA A 22 -9.73 -2.66 -5.89
N HIS A 23 -8.81 -3.12 -5.05
CA HIS A 23 -7.51 -2.49 -4.79
C HIS A 23 -6.31 -3.29 -5.28
N MET A 24 -6.52 -4.50 -5.82
CA MET A 24 -5.47 -5.43 -6.22
C MET A 24 -4.47 -4.76 -7.16
N GLN A 25 -4.98 -3.99 -8.11
CA GLN A 25 -4.13 -3.35 -9.08
C GLN A 25 -3.29 -2.21 -8.51
N ASP A 26 -3.87 -1.35 -7.67
CA ASP A 26 -3.14 -0.29 -6.99
C ASP A 26 -2.02 -0.88 -6.13
N MET A 27 -2.32 -1.97 -5.41
CA MET A 27 -1.31 -2.68 -4.62
C MET A 27 -0.19 -3.23 -5.52
N TYR A 28 -0.54 -3.93 -6.58
CA TYR A 28 0.46 -4.51 -7.47
C TYR A 28 1.34 -3.44 -8.13
N LYS A 29 0.75 -2.34 -8.64
CA LYS A 29 1.50 -1.22 -9.22
C LYS A 29 2.50 -0.64 -8.22
N THR A 30 2.06 -0.45 -6.98
CA THR A 30 2.89 0.09 -5.90
C THR A 30 4.03 -0.86 -5.54
N ALA A 31 3.72 -2.13 -5.34
CA ALA A 31 4.69 -3.14 -4.96
C ALA A 31 5.77 -3.31 -6.03
N TRP A 32 5.35 -3.44 -7.29
CA TRP A 32 6.28 -3.56 -8.41
C TRP A 32 7.16 -2.32 -8.58
N ALA A 33 6.61 -1.13 -8.34
CA ALA A 33 7.37 0.10 -8.45
C ALA A 33 8.48 0.23 -7.39
N ILE A 34 8.32 -0.46 -6.25
CA ILE A 34 9.32 -0.56 -5.17
C ILE A 34 10.28 -1.73 -5.43
N LEU A 35 9.77 -2.91 -5.80
CA LEU A 35 10.52 -4.18 -5.82
C LEU A 35 11.12 -4.54 -7.18
N ARG A 36 10.53 -4.05 -8.28
CA ARG A 36 10.95 -4.28 -9.68
C ARG A 36 11.06 -5.75 -10.09
N ASN A 37 10.33 -6.61 -9.41
CA ASN A 37 10.28 -8.04 -9.67
C ASN A 37 8.83 -8.50 -9.48
N ASP A 38 8.31 -9.25 -10.45
CA ASP A 38 6.90 -9.63 -10.45
C ASP A 38 6.59 -10.67 -9.35
N GLU A 39 7.52 -11.56 -9.00
CA GLU A 39 7.37 -12.55 -7.92
C GLU A 39 7.35 -11.86 -6.55
N ASP A 40 8.33 -11.01 -6.25
CA ASP A 40 8.36 -10.28 -4.97
C ASP A 40 7.15 -9.34 -4.82
N ALA A 41 6.69 -8.74 -5.92
CA ALA A 41 5.50 -7.90 -5.91
C ALA A 41 4.25 -8.73 -5.59
N ALA A 42 4.12 -9.93 -6.14
CA ALA A 42 3.01 -10.85 -5.83
C ALA A 42 3.06 -11.32 -4.36
N ASP A 43 4.26 -11.61 -3.84
CA ASP A 43 4.47 -11.98 -2.44
C ASP A 43 4.06 -10.83 -1.50
N ALA A 44 4.55 -9.61 -1.76
CA ALA A 44 4.22 -8.43 -0.97
C ALA A 44 2.71 -8.14 -0.95
N VAL A 45 2.02 -8.30 -2.09
CA VAL A 45 0.57 -8.12 -2.20
C VAL A 45 -0.16 -9.21 -1.39
N SER A 46 0.27 -10.46 -1.48
CA SER A 46 -0.33 -11.58 -0.74
C SER A 46 -0.20 -11.40 0.78
N ASP A 47 1.00 -11.04 1.25
CA ASP A 47 1.25 -10.73 2.66
C ASP A 47 0.43 -9.53 3.13
N THR A 48 0.22 -8.54 2.25
CA THR A 48 -0.61 -7.37 2.56
C THR A 48 -2.07 -7.75 2.73
N ILE A 49 -2.61 -8.62 1.85
CA ILE A 49 -3.99 -9.09 1.94
C ILE A 49 -4.19 -9.84 3.27
N LEU A 50 -3.25 -10.71 3.64
CA LEU A 50 -3.31 -11.43 4.91
C LEU A 50 -3.28 -10.48 6.11
N ALA A 51 -2.30 -9.57 6.16
CA ALA A 51 -2.18 -8.58 7.21
C ALA A 51 -3.41 -7.64 7.28
N CYS A 52 -4.01 -7.32 6.13
CA CYS A 52 -5.24 -6.53 6.07
C CYS A 52 -6.41 -7.29 6.69
N TRP A 53 -6.56 -8.60 6.43
CA TRP A 53 -7.58 -9.42 7.05
C TRP A 53 -7.42 -9.47 8.56
N GLU A 54 -6.20 -9.75 9.03
CA GLU A 54 -5.89 -9.86 10.45
C GLU A 54 -6.08 -8.55 11.19
N LYS A 55 -5.68 -7.42 10.62
CA LYS A 55 -5.68 -6.12 11.31
C LYS A 55 -6.89 -5.24 10.98
N LEU A 56 -7.85 -5.71 10.19
CA LEU A 56 -8.98 -4.89 9.72
C LEU A 56 -9.81 -4.28 10.87
N TYR A 57 -9.88 -4.98 12.00
CA TYR A 57 -10.60 -4.54 13.20
C TYR A 57 -9.93 -3.33 13.88
N GLN A 58 -8.62 -3.12 13.66
CA GLN A 58 -7.86 -2.01 14.23
C GLN A 58 -8.08 -0.69 13.47
N LEU A 59 -8.64 -0.75 12.26
CA LEU A 59 -8.93 0.43 11.46
C LEU A 59 -10.03 1.27 12.14
N LYS A 60 -9.68 2.48 12.59
CA LYS A 60 -10.60 3.37 13.32
C LYS A 60 -11.66 4.02 12.43
N GLN A 61 -11.33 4.35 11.19
CA GLN A 61 -12.22 5.03 10.27
C GLN A 61 -12.14 4.40 8.87
N ASP A 62 -13.29 3.97 8.37
CA ASP A 62 -13.40 3.20 7.12
C ASP A 62 -12.89 3.98 5.90
N ARG A 63 -13.04 5.32 5.90
CA ARG A 63 -12.53 6.21 4.85
C ARG A 63 -11.02 6.15 4.63
N TYR A 64 -10.24 5.70 5.61
CA TYR A 64 -8.77 5.61 5.51
C TYR A 64 -8.26 4.22 5.12
N PHE A 65 -9.15 3.30 4.74
CA PHE A 65 -8.81 1.93 4.39
C PHE A 65 -7.70 1.85 3.34
N LYS A 66 -7.83 2.56 2.22
CA LYS A 66 -6.84 2.53 1.13
C LYS A 66 -5.46 2.97 1.59
N THR A 67 -5.37 4.10 2.30
CA THR A 67 -4.08 4.61 2.83
C THR A 67 -3.47 3.64 3.83
N TRP A 68 -4.27 3.07 4.72
CA TRP A 68 -3.82 2.09 5.71
C TRP A 68 -3.27 0.82 5.04
N MET A 69 -3.99 0.28 4.06
CA MET A 69 -3.58 -0.89 3.27
C MET A 69 -2.28 -0.62 2.48
N ILE A 70 -2.15 0.52 1.79
CA ILE A 70 -0.93 0.89 1.06
C ILE A 70 0.28 1.01 2.00
N ARG A 71 0.10 1.42 3.26
CA ARG A 71 1.19 1.44 4.24
C ARG A 71 1.66 0.06 4.64
N ILE A 72 0.73 -0.86 4.90
CA ILE A 72 1.05 -2.26 5.15
C ILE A 72 1.86 -2.82 3.97
N LEU A 73 1.42 -2.53 2.74
CA LEU A 73 2.13 -2.94 1.53
C LEU A 73 3.56 -2.40 1.44
N ILE A 74 3.75 -1.11 1.68
CA ILE A 74 5.10 -0.50 1.66
C ILE A 74 6.01 -1.15 2.71
N ASN A 75 5.48 -1.44 3.91
CA ASN A 75 6.24 -2.14 4.94
C ASN A 75 6.66 -3.55 4.50
N ASN A 76 5.75 -4.31 3.88
CA ASN A 76 6.06 -5.64 3.35
C ASN A 76 7.11 -5.57 2.23
N CYS A 77 7.00 -4.60 1.32
CA CYS A 77 8.01 -4.38 0.29
C CYS A 77 9.39 -4.07 0.89
N ASN A 78 9.44 -3.22 1.94
CA ASN A 78 10.69 -2.90 2.62
C ASN A 78 11.29 -4.11 3.33
N ALA A 79 10.46 -4.98 3.93
CA ALA A 79 10.91 -6.22 4.55
C ALA A 79 11.58 -7.16 3.54
N ILE A 80 10.99 -7.31 2.34
CA ILE A 80 11.59 -8.09 1.25
C ILE A 80 12.93 -7.48 0.81
N LEU A 81 13.02 -6.16 0.64
CA LEU A 81 14.27 -5.48 0.28
C LEU A 81 15.36 -5.65 1.36
N GLN A 82 15.01 -5.61 2.64
CA GLN A 82 15.95 -5.84 3.74
C GLN A 82 16.48 -7.27 3.72
N LYS A 83 15.59 -8.26 3.56
CA LYS A 83 15.96 -9.68 3.43
C LYS A 83 16.92 -9.92 2.26
N LYS A 84 16.68 -9.28 1.11
CA LYS A 84 17.57 -9.36 -0.07
C LYS A 84 18.95 -8.74 0.13
N ARG A 85 19.05 -7.71 0.97
CA ARG A 85 20.33 -7.06 1.30
C ARG A 85 21.16 -7.86 2.32
N GLY A 86 20.67 -9.00 2.80
CA GLY A 86 21.33 -9.80 3.84
C GLY A 86 21.40 -9.09 5.19
N ILE A 87 20.62 -8.02 5.37
CA ILE A 87 20.45 -7.35 6.66
C ILE A 87 19.52 -8.26 7.44
N ALA A 88 20.03 -8.90 8.50
CA ALA A 88 19.20 -9.68 9.41
C ALA A 88 18.05 -8.81 9.92
N ASP A 89 16.84 -9.37 9.87
CA ASP A 89 15.61 -8.80 10.41
C ASP A 89 15.90 -8.15 11.77
N PRO A 90 15.77 -6.82 11.94
CA PRO A 90 15.88 -6.20 13.25
C PRO A 90 14.58 -6.46 14.00
N GLY A 91 14.31 -7.74 14.27
CA GLY A 91 13.27 -8.25 15.14
C GLY A 91 11.85 -7.90 14.72
N THR A 92 11.01 -8.94 14.68
CA THR A 92 9.68 -8.89 15.31
C THR A 92 9.72 -8.04 16.58
N SER A 93 9.44 -6.76 16.45
CA SER A 93 9.34 -5.82 17.55
C SER A 93 8.18 -4.90 17.23
N GLU A 94 7.15 -5.02 18.05
CA GLU A 94 5.86 -4.35 17.99
C GLU A 94 5.97 -2.81 18.18
N GLU A 95 7.11 -2.19 17.87
CA GLU A 95 7.52 -0.95 18.53
C GLU A 95 7.88 0.25 17.64
N LYS A 96 7.41 0.37 16.39
CA LYS A 96 7.46 1.72 15.75
C LYS A 96 6.41 1.98 14.68
N GLU A 97 5.16 1.70 14.97
CA GLU A 97 4.05 2.41 14.31
C GLU A 97 3.94 3.84 14.87
N ARG A 98 4.91 4.71 14.55
CA ARG A 98 4.65 6.15 14.61
C ARG A 98 3.79 6.46 13.39
N PHE A 99 2.48 6.47 13.61
CA PHE A 99 1.46 6.92 12.66
C PHE A 99 1.81 8.34 12.17
N LEU A 100 2.45 8.46 11.02
CA LEU A 100 2.43 9.71 10.26
C LEU A 100 1.00 9.87 9.74
N GLU A 101 0.23 10.83 10.25
CA GLU A 101 -1.10 11.15 9.73
C GLU A 101 -0.93 11.80 8.35
N ILE A 102 -1.34 11.10 7.29
CA ILE A 102 -1.36 11.66 5.92
C ILE A 102 -2.83 11.64 5.47
N PRO A 103 -3.46 12.80 5.22
CA PRO A 103 -4.87 12.89 4.83
C PRO A 103 -5.13 12.34 3.41
N TYR A 104 -6.24 11.61 3.26
CA TYR A 104 -6.66 10.90 2.04
C TYR A 104 -7.48 11.80 1.08
N VAL A 105 -7.16 11.79 -0.22
CA VAL A 105 -7.96 12.39 -1.31
C VAL A 105 -7.98 11.43 -2.51
N GLU A 106 -9.17 11.19 -3.06
CA GLU A 106 -9.45 10.21 -4.11
C GLU A 106 -9.14 10.77 -5.52
N LYS A 107 -8.27 10.11 -6.30
CA LYS A 107 -8.12 10.34 -7.75
C LYS A 107 -7.90 9.00 -8.47
N GLY A 108 -8.68 8.76 -9.53
CA GLY A 108 -8.52 7.63 -10.44
C GLY A 108 -7.42 7.89 -11.47
N TYR A 109 -6.53 6.92 -11.68
CA TYR A 109 -5.48 6.98 -12.71
C TYR A 109 -5.69 5.87 -13.74
N GLN A 110 -5.63 6.23 -15.02
CA GLN A 110 -5.77 5.32 -16.15
C GLN A 110 -4.53 4.44 -16.39
N GLU A 111 -4.73 3.36 -17.13
CA GLU A 111 -4.06 2.07 -16.94
C GLU A 111 -2.74 1.84 -17.70
N ALA A 112 -2.39 2.60 -18.73
CA ALA A 112 -1.59 2.01 -19.81
C ALA A 112 -0.09 2.35 -19.88
N GLU A 113 0.46 3.31 -19.12
CA GLU A 113 1.84 3.82 -19.39
C GLU A 113 2.81 3.71 -18.20
N TRP A 114 2.38 3.13 -17.08
CA TRP A 114 3.07 3.33 -15.80
C TRP A 114 4.42 2.57 -15.65
N ARG A 115 4.56 1.33 -16.16
CA ARG A 115 5.81 0.55 -16.03
C ARG A 115 6.97 1.18 -16.81
N GLU A 116 6.69 1.63 -18.03
CA GLU A 116 7.67 2.26 -18.91
C GLU A 116 8.12 3.62 -18.37
N VAL A 117 7.15 4.44 -17.95
CA VAL A 117 7.43 5.75 -17.31
C VAL A 117 8.28 5.57 -16.06
N LEU A 118 7.96 4.61 -15.21
CA LEU A 118 8.77 4.37 -14.02
C LEU A 118 10.17 3.90 -14.40
N ASN A 119 10.35 2.98 -15.34
CA ASN A 119 11.69 2.47 -15.69
C ASN A 119 12.70 3.56 -16.11
N GLY A 120 12.26 4.68 -16.67
CA GLY A 120 13.14 5.81 -17.01
C GLY A 120 13.64 6.68 -15.85
N ILE A 121 13.14 6.49 -14.63
CA ILE A 121 13.39 7.40 -13.48
C ILE A 121 14.47 6.83 -12.54
N GLU A 122 15.37 7.62 -11.96
CA GLU A 122 16.30 7.06 -10.95
C GLU A 122 15.56 6.60 -9.67
N GLU A 123 16.03 5.51 -9.05
CA GLU A 123 15.37 4.83 -7.92
C GLU A 123 14.99 5.76 -6.75
N LYS A 124 15.87 6.70 -6.41
CA LYS A 124 15.66 7.71 -5.36
C LYS A 124 14.46 8.64 -5.60
N TYR A 125 14.15 8.98 -6.85
CA TYR A 125 13.03 9.88 -7.18
C TYR A 125 11.74 9.11 -7.40
N ARG A 126 11.84 7.83 -7.71
CA ARG A 126 10.70 6.96 -8.01
C ARG A 126 9.85 6.70 -6.76
N LEU A 127 10.50 6.43 -5.62
CA LEU A 127 9.82 6.32 -4.32
C LEU A 127 9.12 7.63 -3.96
N VAL A 128 9.81 8.77 -4.13
CA VAL A 128 9.24 10.10 -3.89
C VAL A 128 8.06 10.37 -4.80
N LEU A 129 8.11 9.96 -6.08
CA LEU A 129 7.02 10.13 -7.03
C LEU A 129 5.84 9.21 -6.77
N LEU A 130 6.05 7.95 -6.37
CA LEU A 130 4.95 7.07 -5.94
C LEU A 130 4.27 7.61 -4.69
N LEU A 131 5.06 8.02 -3.70
CA LEU A 131 4.53 8.67 -2.50
C LEU A 131 3.82 9.98 -2.88
N TYR A 132 4.36 10.77 -3.80
CA TYR A 132 3.73 12.01 -4.27
C TYR A 132 2.41 11.76 -5.01
N TYR A 133 2.40 10.90 -6.02
CA TYR A 133 1.24 10.64 -6.88
C TYR A 133 0.17 9.79 -6.21
N MET A 134 0.54 8.92 -5.26
CA MET A 134 -0.42 8.15 -4.49
C MET A 134 -0.85 8.83 -3.18
N LEU A 135 -0.08 9.81 -2.65
CA LEU A 135 -0.31 10.35 -1.30
C LEU A 135 -0.42 11.88 -1.18
N LEU A 136 -0.30 12.72 -2.23
CA LEU A 136 -0.51 14.17 -2.10
C LEU A 136 -1.16 14.86 -3.31
N PRO A 137 -2.19 15.71 -3.10
CA PRO A 137 -2.42 16.91 -3.89
C PRO A 137 -1.58 18.07 -3.33
N VAL A 138 -0.53 18.51 -4.03
CA VAL A 138 0.14 19.77 -3.70
C VAL A 138 -0.43 20.87 -4.59
N ASN A 139 -1.55 21.47 -4.17
CA ASN A 139 -1.79 22.87 -4.44
C ASN A 139 -1.46 23.63 -3.15
N PHE A 140 -0.35 24.37 -3.22
CA PHE A 140 -0.09 25.51 -2.35
C PHE A 140 -1.35 26.38 -2.29
N CYS A 141 -2.10 26.33 -1.19
CA CYS A 141 -3.01 27.40 -0.85
C CYS A 141 -2.36 28.20 0.27
N LYS A 142 -1.72 29.29 -0.15
CA LYS A 142 -1.28 30.37 0.71
C LYS A 142 -2.43 30.83 1.61
N LYS A 143 -2.18 30.93 2.90
CA LYS A 143 -2.34 32.20 3.65
C LYS A 143 -1.58 32.12 4.96
#